data_AF-A0A1F6PHK6-F1
#
_entry.id   AF-A0A1F6PHK6-F1
#
_cell.length_a   1.000
_cell.length_b   1.000
_cell.length_c   1.000
_cell.angle_alpha   90.00
_cell.angle_beta   90.00
_cell.angle_gamma   90.00
#
_symmetry.space_group_name_H-M   'P 1'
#
loop_
_entity.id
_entity.type
_entity.pdbx_description
1 polymer ?
#
loop_
_entity_poly.entity_id
_entity_poly.type
_entity_poly.pdbx_seq_one_letter_code
_entity_poly.pdbx_strand_id
1 'polypeptide(L)' 'MDKEFIKEKLTWLRLWLTFAVTIEAACIAWFVANCNKAVKIFVYSDILAIMGLIVSTIVLNQKIRKNIKIMRDLK' A
#
# COMPACT_ATOMS: atom_id res chain seq x y z
N MET A 1 1.86 -12.46 25.49
CA MET A 1 1.46 -11.39 24.55
C MET A 1 -0.05 -11.49 24.38
N ASP A 2 -0.80 -10.48 24.81
CA ASP A 2 -2.26 -10.55 24.85
C ASP A 2 -2.88 -10.61 23.45
N LYS A 3 -3.81 -11.55 23.27
CA LYS A 3 -4.50 -11.77 21.99
C LYS A 3 -5.22 -10.50 21.49
N GLU A 4 -5.68 -9.67 22.40
CA GLU A 4 -6.34 -8.40 22.09
C GLU A 4 -5.36 -7.40 21.45
N PHE A 5 -4.15 -7.29 21.98
CA PHE A 5 -3.10 -6.42 21.43
C PHE A 5 -2.73 -6.81 19.99
N ILE A 6 -2.63 -8.11 19.69
CA ILE A 6 -2.34 -8.60 18.33
C ILE A 6 -3.52 -8.27 17.38
N LYS A 7 -4.76 -8.46 17.84
CA LYS A 7 -5.97 -8.18 17.04
C LYS A 7 -6.10 -6.69 16.72
N GLU A 8 -5.78 -5.83 17.69
CA GLU A 8 -5.76 -4.39 17.49
C GLU A 8 -4.70 -3.98 16.46
N LYS A 9 -3.46 -4.48 16.60
CA LYS A 9 -2.38 -4.24 15.63
C LYS A 9 -2.76 -4.70 14.22
N LEU A 10 -3.41 -5.85 14.09
CA LEU A 10 -3.88 -6.38 12.80
C LEU A 10 -4.96 -5.46 12.18
N THR A 11 -5.84 -4.92 13.01
CA THR A 11 -6.91 -3.99 12.59
C THR A 11 -6.32 -2.68 12.08
N TRP A 12 -5.37 -2.10 12.81
CA TRP A 12 -4.62 -0.93 12.36
C TRP A 12 -3.90 -1.19 11.04
N LEU A 13 -3.23 -2.33 10.91
CA LEU A 13 -2.57 -2.73 9.67
C LEU A 13 -3.52 -2.77 8.48
N ARG A 14 -4.72 -3.33 8.69
CA ARG A 14 -5.75 -3.44 7.67
C ARG A 14 -6.28 -2.07 7.26
N LEU A 15 -6.50 -1.19 8.24
CA LEU A 15 -6.91 0.19 8.01
C LEU A 15 -5.89 0.95 7.15
N TRP A 16 -4.62 0.89 7.53
CA TRP A 16 -3.53 1.52 6.78
C TRP A 16 -3.37 0.95 5.37
N LEU A 17 -3.58 -0.36 5.19
CA LEU A 17 -3.59 -0.99 3.87
C LEU A 17 -4.73 -0.44 3.00
N THR A 18 -5.94 -0.30 3.56
CA THR A 18 -7.08 0.29 2.85
C THR A 18 -6.79 1.73 2.42
N PHE A 19 -6.21 2.54 3.30
CA PHE A 19 -5.78 3.90 2.94
C PHE A 19 -4.77 3.91 1.80
N ALA A 20 -3.73 3.07 1.87
CA ALA A 20 -2.71 2.97 0.83
C ALA A 20 -3.33 2.61 -0.53
N VAL A 21 -4.19 1.59 -0.58
CA VAL A 21 -4.88 1.17 -1.81
C VAL A 21 -5.81 2.27 -2.35
N THR A 22 -6.47 3.02 -1.47
CA THR A 22 -7.38 4.10 -1.88
C THR A 22 -6.60 5.26 -2.49
N ILE A 23 -5.46 5.62 -1.89
CA ILE A 23 -4.56 6.66 -2.41
C ILE A 23 -3.98 6.23 -3.76
N GLU A 24 -3.52 4.99 -3.88
CA GLU A 24 -3.04 4.44 -5.16
C GLU A 24 -4.11 4.52 -6.25
N ALA A 25 -5.34 4.10 -5.95
CA ALA A 25 -6.45 4.18 -6.89
C ALA A 25 -6.76 5.62 -7.30
N ALA A 26 -6.71 6.58 -6.37
CA ALA A 26 -6.92 8.01 -6.67
C ALA A 26 -5.80 8.57 -7.57
N CYS A 27 -4.54 8.23 -7.30
CA CYS A 27 -3.41 8.61 -8.15
C CYS A 27 -3.55 8.05 -9.58
N ILE A 28 -3.92 6.77 -9.71
CA ILE A 28 -4.15 6.14 -11.01
C ILE A 28 -5.33 6.82 -11.73
N ALA A 29 -6.43 7.09 -11.03
CA ALA A 29 -7.59 7.76 -11.62
C ALA A 29 -7.24 9.18 -12.12
N TRP A 30 -6.47 9.94 -11.34
CA TRP A 30 -6.00 11.26 -11.76
C TRP A 30 -5.09 11.16 -12.99
N PHE A 31 -4.15 10.22 -12.99
CA PHE A 31 -3.25 9.98 -14.11
C PHE A 31 -4.02 9.65 -15.39
N VAL A 32 -4.97 8.71 -15.33
CA VAL A 32 -5.80 8.34 -16.50
C VAL A 32 -6.59 9.54 -17.02
N ALA A 33 -7.16 10.36 -16.14
CA ALA A 33 -7.94 11.53 -16.52
C ALA A 33 -7.11 12.68 -17.13
N ASN A 34 -5.82 12.77 -16.77
CA ASN A 34 -4.97 13.92 -17.12
C ASN A 34 -3.79 13.57 -18.04
N CYS A 35 -3.50 12.29 -18.31
CA CYS A 35 -2.34 11.86 -19.09
C CYS A 35 -2.24 12.50 -20.49
N ASN A 36 -3.38 12.79 -21.13
CA ASN A 36 -3.41 13.43 -22.45
C ASN A 36 -3.36 14.96 -22.40
N LYS A 37 -3.62 15.58 -21.24
CA LYS A 37 -3.68 17.04 -21.05
C LYS A 37 -2.45 17.58 -20.30
N ALA A 38 -1.77 16.72 -19.55
CA ALA A 38 -0.60 17.05 -18.76
C ALA A 38 0.66 17.08 -19.64
N VAL A 39 1.64 17.90 -19.24
CA VAL A 39 2.95 17.93 -19.90
C VAL A 39 3.62 16.56 -19.74
N LYS A 40 4.21 16.05 -20.83
CA LYS A 40 4.80 14.69 -20.89
C LYS A 40 5.72 14.35 -19.71
N ILE A 41 6.46 15.33 -19.17
CA ILE A 41 7.33 15.15 -17.99
C ILE A 41 6.56 14.72 -16.73
N PHE A 42 5.36 15.29 -16.49
CA PHE A 42 4.52 14.92 -15.34
C PHE A 42 3.94 13.51 -15.53
N VAL A 43 3.64 13.13 -16.77
CA VAL A 43 3.17 11.78 -17.09
C VAL A 43 4.25 10.74 -16.76
N TYR A 44 5.50 10.99 -17.13
CA TYR A 44 6.60 10.07 -16.79
C TYR A 44 6.89 10.02 -15.27
N SER A 45 6.80 11.16 -14.56
CA SER A 45 6.97 11.16 -13.10
C SER A 45 5.87 10.38 -12.39
N ASP A 46 4.62 10.49 -12.85
CA ASP A 46 3.50 9.75 -12.27
C ASP A 46 3.59 8.25 -12.54
N ILE A 47 4.04 7.84 -13.73
CA ILE A 47 4.31 6.42 -14.01
C ILE A 47 5.36 5.86 -13.04
N LEU A 48 6.44 6.60 -12.79
CA LEU A 48 7.45 6.21 -11.81
C LEU A 48 6.89 6.17 -10.38
N ALA A 49 6.05 7.14 -10.02
CA ALA A 49 5.41 7.19 -8.70
C ALA A 49 4.45 6.01 -8.49
N ILE A 50 3.60 5.69 -9.48
CA ILE A 50 2.67 4.56 -9.44
C ILE A 50 3.45 3.24 -9.32
N MET A 51 4.51 3.05 -10.10
CA MET A 51 5.36 1.86 -9.97
C MET A 51 6.00 1.76 -8.59
N GLY A 52 6.52 2.87 -8.06
CA GLY A 52 7.10 2.92 -6.72
C GLY A 52 6.10 2.56 -5.63
N LEU A 53 4.87 3.07 -5.74
CA LEU A 53 3.78 2.76 -4.81
C LEU A 53 3.44 1.27 -4.85
N ILE A 54 3.23 0.69 -6.05
CA ILE A 54 2.94 -0.74 -6.21
C ILE A 54 4.03 -1.61 -5.55
N VAL A 55 5.30 -1.32 -5.84
CA VAL A 55 6.42 -2.05 -5.24
C VAL A 55 6.43 -1.90 -3.72
N SER A 56 6.21 -0.68 -3.20
CA SER A 56 6.17 -0.43 -1.76
C SER A 56 5.04 -1.20 -1.07
N THR A 57 3.87 -1.27 -1.70
CA THR A 57 2.71 -2.00 -1.20
C THR A 57 2.96 -3.51 -1.20
N ILE A 58 3.61 -4.05 -2.23
CA ILE A 58 4.03 -5.46 -2.25
C ILE A 58 5.01 -5.76 -1.12
N VAL A 59 6.04 -4.93 -0.93
CA VAL A 59 7.06 -5.11 0.12
C VAL A 59 6.43 -5.04 1.51
N LEU A 60 5.56 -4.04 1.75
CA LEU A 60 4.82 -3.92 3.00
C LEU A 60 3.96 -5.15 3.25
N ASN A 61 3.20 -5.60 2.25
CA ASN A 61 2.34 -6.78 2.37
C ASN A 61 3.14 -8.05 2.68
N GLN A 62 4.31 -8.24 2.06
CA GLN A 62 5.21 -9.35 2.38
C GLN A 62 5.76 -9.25 3.82
N LYS A 63 6.16 -8.05 4.26
CA LYS A 63 6.70 -7.81 5.61
C LYS A 63 5.63 -8.05 6.68
N ILE A 64 4.41 -7.60 6.42
CA ILE A 64 3.22 -7.86 7.22
C ILE A 64 2.96 -9.37 7.34
N ARG A 65 2.93 -10.10 6.22
CA ARG A 65 2.71 -11.57 6.22
C ARG A 65 3.79 -12.31 7.00
N LYS A 66 5.07 -11.92 6.86
CA LYS A 66 6.17 -12.51 7.64
C LYS A 66 5.99 -12.27 9.14
N ASN A 67 5.67 -11.04 9.55
CA ASN A 67 5.43 -10.72 10.96
C ASN A 67 4.22 -11.46 11.54
N ILE A 68 3.14 -11.59 10.78
CA ILE A 68 1.96 -12.39 11.19
C ILE A 68 2.34 -13.87 11.34
N LYS A 69 3.13 -14.43 10.41
CA LYS A 69 3.57 -15.83 10.49
C LYS A 69 4.45 -16.09 11.72
N ILE A 70 5.40 -15.20 12.01
CA ILE A 70 6.26 -15.27 13.21
C ILE A 70 5.41 -15.21 14.49
N MET A 71 4.42 -14.32 14.55
CA MET A 71 3.51 -14.23 15.70
C MET A 71 2.62 -15.48 15.88
N ARG A 72 2.30 -16.18 14.79
CA ARG A 72 1.52 -17.43 14.83
C ARG A 72 2.37 -18.63 15.25
N ASP A 73 3.63 -18.68 14.84
CA ASP A 73 4.57 -19.77 15.16
C ASP A 73 5.21 -19.61 16.55
N LEU A 74 5.08 -18.45 17.20
CA LEU A 74 5.43 -18.20 18.62
C LEU A 74 4.34 -18.63 19.62
N LYS A 75 3.30 -19.34 19.15
CA LYS A 75 2.20 -19.88 19.95
C LYS A 75 2.36 -21.39 20.09
#